data_AF-A0A2N3AAP4-F1
#
_entry.id   AF-A0A2N3AAP4-F1
#
_cell.length_a   1.000
_cell.length_b   1.000
_cell.length_c   1.000
_cell.angle_alpha   90.00
_cell.angle_beta   90.00
_cell.angle_gamma   90.00
#
_symmetry.space_group_name_H-M   'P 1'
#
loop_
_entity.id
_entity.type
_entity.pdbx_description
1 polymer ?
#
loop_
_entity_poly.entity_id
_entity_poly.type
_entity_poly.pdbx_seq_one_letter_code
_entity_poly.pdbx_strand_id
1 'polypeptide(L)'
;MKRNLFLAILIFCSFNLIAQTTETKKESTIDPLDVSIQKEQIEKYGVPTVSAVEAMKTKADALYDSKSWEQAASAYEIYAQHVNWLANLLSQCVEPYYSASYDDRKATSYAKLKPFIPFESKANECKTNRNQSYVKMGLCYKNMGDIKNAVTYLHKGLDLLDVGDIFYWTMAKDAMAELLEFKGE
;
A
#
# COMPACT_ATOMS: atom_id res chain seq x y z
N MET A 1 52.41 11.07 54.13
CA MET A 1 53.56 11.09 53.20
C MET A 1 53.09 10.61 51.82
N LYS A 2 53.27 11.47 50.80
CA LYS A 2 53.37 11.21 49.35
C LYS A 2 52.18 10.49 48.65
N ARG A 3 51.32 11.23 47.93
CA ARG A 3 51.40 11.60 46.49
C ARG A 3 51.04 10.45 45.53
N ASN A 4 49.86 10.48 44.91
CA ASN A 4 49.68 10.82 43.48
C ASN A 4 48.24 10.54 42.98
N LEU A 5 47.74 11.53 42.25
CA LEU A 5 46.53 11.64 41.43
C LEU A 5 46.75 10.97 40.05
N PHE A 6 45.70 10.41 39.41
CA PHE A 6 45.41 10.33 37.93
C PHE A 6 44.35 9.21 37.69
N LEU A 7 43.06 9.50 37.45
CA LEU A 7 42.33 9.82 36.18
C LEU A 7 42.10 8.63 35.21
N ALA A 8 40.82 8.29 34.94
CA ALA A 8 40.19 8.07 33.60
C ALA A 8 39.14 6.92 33.48
N ILE A 9 37.86 7.34 33.33
CA ILE A 9 36.78 6.99 32.36
C ILE A 9 36.86 5.66 31.55
N LEU A 10 35.75 4.90 31.49
CA LEU A 10 35.04 4.28 30.31
C LEU A 10 34.15 3.07 30.76
N ILE A 11 32.81 3.07 30.62
CA ILE A 11 31.94 2.71 29.45
C ILE A 11 31.37 1.27 29.51
N PHE A 12 30.02 1.18 29.42
CA PHE A 12 29.19 0.07 28.87
C PHE A 12 29.19 -1.29 29.60
N CYS A 13 28.17 -2.15 29.59
CA CYS A 13 26.78 -2.17 29.12
C CYS A 13 26.11 -3.47 29.69
N SER A 14 24.78 -3.57 29.58
CA SER A 14 23.90 -4.75 29.40
C SER A 14 24.40 -6.15 29.84
N PHE A 15 23.60 -7.01 30.47
CA PHE A 15 22.40 -7.64 29.91
C PHE A 15 21.60 -8.29 31.05
N ASN A 16 20.40 -7.81 31.33
CA ASN A 16 19.40 -8.58 32.07
C ASN A 16 18.43 -9.20 31.07
N LEU A 17 18.22 -10.50 31.24
CA LEU A 17 17.05 -11.31 30.85
C LEU A 17 16.50 -11.05 29.46
N ILE A 18 17.01 -11.83 28.50
CA ILE A 18 16.24 -12.24 27.34
C ILE A 18 15.13 -13.18 27.85
N ALA A 19 13.97 -12.61 28.16
CA ALA A 19 12.70 -13.31 28.06
C ALA A 19 12.42 -13.50 26.57
N GLN A 20 13.02 -14.52 25.97
CA GLN A 20 12.54 -15.05 24.69
C GLN A 20 11.22 -15.75 24.99
N THR A 21 10.12 -15.00 24.83
CA THR A 21 8.84 -15.59 24.47
C THR A 21 9.10 -16.46 23.25
N THR A 22 9.07 -17.78 23.44
CA THR A 22 8.79 -18.73 22.38
C THR A 22 7.43 -18.38 21.79
N GLU A 23 7.42 -17.44 20.84
CA GLU A 23 6.41 -17.47 19.80
C GLU A 23 6.62 -18.80 19.08
N THR A 24 5.81 -19.79 19.45
CA THR A 24 5.55 -20.95 18.62
C THR A 24 5.17 -20.39 17.25
N LYS A 25 6.13 -20.39 16.33
CA LYS A 25 5.92 -20.18 14.91
C LYS A 25 4.96 -21.29 14.51
N LYS A 26 3.66 -20.99 14.51
CA LYS A 26 2.62 -21.90 14.06
C LYS A 26 2.97 -22.19 12.61
N GLU A 27 3.57 -23.35 12.34
CA GLU A 27 3.69 -23.89 11.00
C GLU A 27 2.27 -23.91 10.45
N SER A 28 1.92 -22.91 9.64
CA SER A 28 0.70 -22.96 8.87
C SER A 28 0.94 -24.04 7.83
N THR A 29 0.49 -25.25 8.12
CA THR A 29 0.18 -26.22 7.07
C THR A 29 -0.80 -25.52 6.14
N ILE A 30 -0.31 -25.04 5.00
CA ILE A 30 -1.15 -24.40 3.98
C ILE A 30 -2.02 -25.53 3.43
N ASP A 31 -3.28 -25.59 3.85
CA ASP A 31 -4.27 -26.47 3.25
C ASP A 31 -4.56 -25.96 1.84
N PRO A 32 -4.22 -26.70 0.77
CA PRO A 32 -4.42 -26.25 -0.60
C PRO A 32 -5.89 -26.05 -0.98
N LEU A 33 -6.82 -26.56 -0.17
CA LEU A 33 -8.26 -26.41 -0.35
C LEU A 33 -8.86 -25.29 0.51
N ASP A 34 -8.05 -24.62 1.34
CA ASP A 34 -8.54 -23.53 2.17
C ASP A 34 -8.86 -22.30 1.32
N VAL A 35 -10.15 -21.97 1.29
CA VAL A 35 -10.70 -20.79 0.58
C VAL A 35 -11.29 -19.76 1.56
N SER A 36 -10.94 -19.84 2.85
CA SER A 36 -11.49 -18.98 3.91
C SER A 36 -11.20 -17.50 3.65
N ILE A 37 -9.98 -17.16 3.22
CA ILE A 37 -9.56 -15.78 2.92
C ILE A 37 -10.43 -15.19 1.80
N GLN A 38 -10.66 -15.94 0.72
CA GLN A 38 -11.48 -15.45 -0.40
C GLN A 38 -12.93 -15.27 0.02
N LYS A 39 -13.48 -16.18 0.86
CA LYS A 39 -14.83 -16.04 1.41
C LYS A 39 -14.96 -14.81 2.29
N GLU A 40 -14.02 -14.57 3.21
CA GLU A 40 -14.00 -13.39 4.07
C GLU A 40 -13.94 -12.09 3.24
N GLN A 41 -13.10 -12.05 2.20
CA GLN A 41 -13.00 -10.88 1.31
C GLN A 41 -14.30 -10.63 0.54
N ILE A 42 -14.97 -11.69 0.07
CA ILE A 42 -16.28 -11.58 -0.60
C ILE A 42 -17.37 -11.12 0.38
N GLU A 43 -17.38 -11.62 1.61
CA GLU A 43 -18.35 -11.18 2.63
C GLU A 43 -18.12 -9.71 3.01
N LYS A 44 -16.86 -9.29 3.11
CA LYS A 44 -16.49 -7.94 3.52
C LYS A 44 -16.68 -6.89 2.42
N TYR A 45 -16.27 -7.20 1.19
CA TYR A 45 -16.21 -6.23 0.08
C TYR A 45 -17.17 -6.56 -1.07
N GLY A 46 -17.89 -7.67 -1.00
CA GLY A 46 -18.62 -8.20 -2.15
C GLY A 46 -17.67 -8.66 -3.26
N VAL A 47 -18.26 -8.91 -4.43
CA VAL A 47 -17.52 -9.15 -5.67
C VAL A 47 -17.34 -7.81 -6.39
N PRO A 48 -16.13 -7.25 -6.45
CA PRO A 48 -15.91 -5.95 -7.08
C PRO A 48 -15.98 -6.12 -8.60
N THR A 49 -16.75 -5.27 -9.26
CA THR A 49 -16.75 -5.15 -10.72
C THR A 49 -16.00 -3.89 -11.14
N VAL A 50 -15.49 -3.88 -12.37
CA VAL A 50 -14.84 -2.70 -12.96
C VAL A 50 -15.77 -1.48 -12.88
N SER A 51 -17.03 -1.64 -13.28
CA SER A 51 -18.02 -0.55 -13.29
C SER A 51 -18.36 -0.03 -11.89
N ALA A 52 -18.50 -0.91 -10.89
CA ALA A 52 -18.80 -0.50 -9.52
C ALA A 52 -17.62 0.28 -8.92
N VAL A 53 -16.39 -0.20 -9.14
CA VAL A 53 -15.16 0.46 -8.68
C VAL A 53 -14.97 1.82 -9.38
N GLU A 54 -15.24 1.92 -10.68
CA GLU A 54 -15.19 3.19 -11.41
C GLU A 54 -16.24 4.20 -10.88
N ALA A 55 -17.46 3.74 -10.58
CA ALA A 55 -18.48 4.59 -9.97
C ALA A 55 -18.06 5.11 -8.57
N MET A 56 -17.41 4.25 -7.76
CA MET A 56 -16.84 4.67 -6.47
C MET A 56 -15.78 5.76 -6.65
N LYS A 57 -14.89 5.60 -7.64
CA LYS A 57 -13.88 6.61 -7.96
C LYS A 57 -14.51 7.94 -8.32
N THR A 58 -15.46 7.94 -9.25
CA THR A 58 -16.17 9.15 -9.70
C THR A 58 -16.83 9.87 -8.51
N LYS A 59 -17.45 9.12 -7.59
CA LYS A 59 -18.03 9.70 -6.38
C LYS A 59 -16.98 10.31 -5.45
N ALA A 60 -15.86 9.63 -5.23
CA ALA A 60 -14.78 10.12 -4.37
C ALA A 60 -14.14 11.40 -4.96
N ASP A 61 -13.88 11.40 -6.27
CA ASP A 61 -13.34 12.57 -6.99
C ASP A 61 -14.31 13.76 -6.91
N ALA A 62 -15.61 13.54 -7.09
CA ALA A 62 -16.61 14.61 -6.95
C ALA A 62 -16.63 15.24 -5.55
N LEU A 63 -16.49 14.43 -4.49
CA LEU A 63 -16.39 14.92 -3.11
C LEU A 63 -15.09 15.68 -2.85
N TYR A 64 -14.00 15.23 -3.46
CA TYR A 64 -12.70 15.91 -3.39
C TYR A 64 -12.77 17.28 -4.05
N ASP A 65 -13.34 17.35 -5.26
CA ASP A 65 -13.47 18.58 -6.03
C ASP A 65 -14.42 19.59 -5.37
N SER A 66 -15.45 19.10 -4.66
CA SER A 66 -16.33 19.93 -3.83
C SER A 66 -15.72 20.32 -2.47
N LYS A 67 -14.46 19.95 -2.20
CA LYS A 67 -13.75 20.22 -0.93
C LYS A 67 -14.44 19.63 0.30
N SER A 68 -15.24 18.58 0.10
CA SER A 68 -15.90 17.83 1.16
C SER A 68 -14.90 16.84 1.77
N TRP A 69 -13.86 17.36 2.44
CA TRP A 69 -12.63 16.60 2.75
C TRP A 69 -12.86 15.33 3.57
N GLU A 70 -13.72 15.39 4.58
CA GLU A 70 -14.04 14.24 5.43
C GLU A 70 -14.75 13.13 4.63
N GLN A 71 -15.74 13.52 3.83
CA GLN A 71 -16.49 12.60 2.99
C GLN A 71 -15.62 12.05 1.86
N ALA A 72 -14.75 12.88 1.28
CA ALA A 72 -13.80 12.50 0.25
C ALA A 72 -12.77 11.49 0.78
N ALA A 73 -12.18 11.73 1.96
CA ALA A 73 -11.26 10.78 2.60
C ALA A 73 -11.93 9.42 2.81
N SER A 74 -13.15 9.42 3.37
CA SER A 74 -13.92 8.19 3.61
C SER A 74 -14.27 7.47 2.31
N ALA A 75 -14.66 8.21 1.26
CA ALA A 75 -14.96 7.65 -0.04
C ALA A 75 -13.73 7.05 -0.73
N TYR A 76 -12.57 7.71 -0.63
CA TYR A 76 -11.31 7.18 -1.15
C TYR A 76 -10.83 5.96 -0.38
N GLU A 77 -11.06 5.86 0.93
CA GLU A 77 -10.72 4.66 1.70
C GLU A 77 -11.51 3.45 1.19
N ILE A 78 -12.83 3.59 1.07
CA ILE A 78 -13.70 2.54 0.52
C ILE A 78 -13.26 2.19 -0.91
N TYR A 79 -13.08 3.20 -1.76
CA TYR A 79 -12.61 2.99 -3.12
C TYR A 79 -11.27 2.23 -3.17
N ALA A 80 -10.28 2.63 -2.37
CA ALA A 80 -8.96 2.01 -2.30
C ALA A 80 -9.03 0.53 -1.90
N GLN A 81 -9.91 0.17 -0.96
CA GLN A 81 -10.13 -1.21 -0.56
C GLN A 81 -10.72 -2.05 -1.70
N HIS A 82 -11.77 -1.54 -2.37
CA HIS A 82 -12.43 -2.26 -3.45
C HIS A 82 -11.58 -2.36 -4.73
N VAL A 83 -10.84 -1.30 -5.09
CA VAL A 83 -9.95 -1.32 -6.26
C VAL A 83 -8.73 -2.21 -6.02
N ASN A 84 -8.24 -2.30 -4.77
CA ASN A 84 -7.21 -3.26 -4.39
C ASN A 84 -7.73 -4.70 -4.49
N TRP A 85 -8.96 -4.95 -4.02
CA TRP A 85 -9.57 -6.27 -4.14
C TRP A 85 -9.75 -6.69 -5.60
N LEU A 86 -10.23 -5.78 -6.44
CA LEU A 86 -10.32 -5.98 -7.89
C LEU A 86 -8.96 -6.28 -8.52
N ALA A 87 -7.91 -5.51 -8.15
CA ALA A 87 -6.55 -5.74 -8.65
C ALA A 87 -6.03 -7.13 -8.33
N ASN A 88 -6.32 -7.63 -7.12
CA ASN A 88 -5.91 -8.97 -6.69
C ASN A 88 -6.62 -10.03 -7.52
N LEU A 89 -7.94 -9.93 -7.70
CA LEU A 89 -8.71 -10.87 -8.53
C LEU A 89 -8.21 -10.89 -9.98
N LEU A 90 -7.96 -9.72 -10.57
CA LEU A 90 -7.42 -9.62 -11.93
C LEU A 90 -5.99 -10.19 -12.04
N SER A 91 -5.16 -10.00 -11.01
CA SER A 91 -3.81 -10.59 -10.97
C SER A 91 -3.84 -12.12 -10.94
N GLN A 92 -4.83 -12.72 -10.26
CA GLN A 92 -4.99 -14.18 -10.24
C GLN A 92 -5.28 -14.76 -11.64
N CYS A 93 -5.86 -13.98 -12.55
CA CYS A 93 -6.08 -14.44 -13.94
C CYS A 93 -4.78 -14.65 -14.72
N VAL A 94 -3.66 -14.07 -14.28
CA VAL A 94 -2.35 -14.16 -14.95
C VAL A 94 -1.30 -14.93 -14.14
N GLU A 95 -1.61 -15.25 -12.88
CA GLU A 95 -0.71 -15.93 -11.95
C GLU A 95 -0.17 -17.28 -12.44
N PRO A 96 -0.94 -18.13 -13.14
CA PRO A 96 -0.40 -19.39 -13.66
C PRO A 96 0.82 -19.20 -14.58
N TYR A 97 0.91 -18.08 -15.30
CA TYR A 97 2.11 -17.78 -16.10
C TYR A 97 3.28 -17.32 -15.22
N TYR A 98 3.04 -16.43 -14.26
CA TYR A 98 4.11 -15.87 -13.42
C TYR A 98 4.70 -16.88 -12.43
N SER A 99 3.86 -17.77 -11.90
CA SER A 99 4.26 -18.87 -11.02
C SER A 99 4.89 -20.07 -11.74
N ALA A 100 4.79 -20.14 -13.08
CA ALA A 100 5.37 -21.23 -13.86
C ALA A 100 6.90 -21.22 -13.83
N SER A 101 7.49 -22.38 -14.13
CA SER A 101 8.95 -22.49 -14.26
C SER A 101 9.47 -21.61 -15.41
N TYR A 102 10.77 -21.33 -15.40
CA TYR A 102 11.39 -20.59 -16.50
C TYR A 102 11.16 -21.27 -17.87
N ASP A 103 11.29 -22.59 -17.92
CA ASP A 103 11.12 -23.36 -19.15
C ASP A 103 9.67 -23.33 -19.65
N ASP A 104 8.68 -23.45 -18.75
CA ASP A 104 7.26 -23.36 -19.09
C ASP A 104 6.89 -21.97 -19.61
N ARG A 105 7.38 -20.90 -18.97
CA ARG A 105 7.19 -19.53 -19.46
C ARG A 105 7.79 -19.35 -20.85
N LYS A 106 9.02 -19.83 -21.06
CA LYS A 106 9.72 -19.75 -22.35
C LYS A 106 9.02 -20.56 -23.44
N ALA A 107 8.41 -21.69 -23.09
CA ALA A 107 7.62 -22.52 -24.01
C ALA A 107 6.23 -21.94 -24.32
N THR A 108 5.76 -20.98 -23.52
CA THR A 108 4.47 -20.33 -23.72
C THR A 108 4.58 -19.22 -24.75
N SER A 109 3.92 -19.40 -25.90
CA SER A 109 3.97 -18.41 -26.98
C SER A 109 3.18 -17.15 -26.66
N TYR A 110 3.62 -16.02 -27.23
CA TYR A 110 2.90 -14.75 -27.13
C TYR A 110 1.43 -14.85 -27.57
N ALA A 111 1.12 -15.64 -28.60
CA ALA A 111 -0.25 -15.85 -29.05
C ALA A 111 -1.17 -16.43 -27.96
N LYS A 112 -0.62 -17.31 -27.09
CA LYS A 112 -1.34 -17.84 -25.91
C LYS A 112 -1.46 -16.81 -24.79
N LEU A 113 -0.47 -15.93 -24.63
CA LEU A 113 -0.47 -14.89 -23.59
C LEU A 113 -1.34 -13.68 -23.94
N LYS A 114 -1.52 -13.38 -25.23
CA LYS A 114 -2.22 -12.19 -25.71
C LYS A 114 -3.60 -11.95 -25.06
N PRO A 115 -4.46 -12.97 -24.83
CA PRO A 115 -5.74 -12.77 -24.17
C PRO A 115 -5.66 -12.37 -22.69
N PHE A 116 -4.52 -12.60 -22.03
CA PHE A 116 -4.31 -12.31 -20.61
C PHE A 116 -3.77 -10.89 -20.36
N ILE A 117 -3.16 -10.27 -21.37
CA ILE A 117 -2.60 -8.90 -21.29
C ILE A 117 -3.62 -7.89 -20.75
N PRO A 118 -4.90 -7.86 -21.18
CA PRO A 118 -5.87 -6.92 -20.63
C PRO A 118 -6.10 -7.06 -19.12
N PHE A 119 -6.01 -8.27 -18.57
CA PHE A 119 -6.17 -8.50 -17.12
C PHE A 119 -4.98 -7.94 -16.35
N GLU A 120 -3.76 -8.20 -16.85
CA GLU A 120 -2.55 -7.64 -16.25
C GLU A 120 -2.55 -6.11 -16.31
N SER A 121 -2.85 -5.53 -17.48
CA SER A 121 -2.94 -4.07 -17.65
C SER A 121 -3.96 -3.46 -16.70
N LYS A 122 -5.16 -4.04 -16.59
CA LYS A 122 -6.20 -3.52 -15.68
C LYS A 122 -5.82 -3.74 -14.21
N ALA A 123 -5.18 -4.84 -13.85
CA ALA A 123 -4.70 -5.07 -12.49
C ALA A 123 -3.66 -4.00 -12.08
N ASN A 124 -2.74 -3.67 -12.99
CA ASN A 124 -1.73 -2.63 -12.75
C ASN A 124 -2.38 -1.24 -12.67
N GLU A 125 -3.32 -0.91 -13.55
CA GLU A 125 -4.12 0.31 -13.45
C GLU A 125 -4.84 0.42 -12.09
N CYS A 126 -5.46 -0.66 -11.63
CA CYS A 126 -6.11 -0.70 -10.31
C CYS A 126 -5.12 -0.46 -9.15
N LYS A 127 -3.92 -1.02 -9.22
CA LYS A 127 -2.85 -0.77 -8.23
C LYS A 127 -2.42 0.69 -8.25
N THR A 128 -2.21 1.27 -9.42
CA THR A 128 -1.91 2.70 -9.58
C THR A 128 -3.01 3.56 -8.96
N ASN A 129 -4.28 3.30 -9.28
CA ASN A 129 -5.41 4.05 -8.74
C ASN A 129 -5.53 3.96 -7.21
N ARG A 130 -5.26 2.79 -6.62
CA ARG A 130 -5.17 2.62 -5.15
C ARG A 130 -4.08 3.52 -4.57
N ASN A 131 -2.90 3.54 -5.18
CA ASN A 131 -1.74 4.31 -4.71
C ASN A 131 -2.04 5.81 -4.75
N GLN A 132 -2.64 6.28 -5.84
CA GLN A 132 -3.11 7.67 -5.99
C GLN A 132 -4.17 8.03 -4.94
N SER A 133 -5.02 7.08 -4.54
CA SER A 133 -6.03 7.29 -3.49
C SER A 133 -5.40 7.55 -2.12
N TYR A 134 -4.27 6.91 -1.79
CA TYR A 134 -3.52 7.23 -0.56
C TYR A 134 -3.06 8.70 -0.54
N VAL A 135 -2.58 9.21 -1.67
CA VAL A 135 -2.22 10.64 -1.78
C VAL A 135 -3.44 11.52 -1.55
N LYS A 136 -4.55 11.23 -2.22
CA LYS A 136 -5.79 12.02 -2.08
C LYS A 136 -6.34 12.02 -0.66
N MET A 137 -6.34 10.87 0.03
CA MET A 137 -6.70 10.79 1.45
C MET A 137 -5.76 11.66 2.30
N GLY A 138 -4.45 11.53 2.10
CA GLY A 138 -3.46 12.35 2.81
C GLY A 138 -3.67 13.85 2.64
N LEU A 139 -4.01 14.29 1.43
CA LEU A 139 -4.37 15.67 1.12
C LEU A 139 -5.69 16.09 1.79
N CYS A 140 -6.72 15.23 1.80
CA CYS A 140 -7.95 15.51 2.54
C CYS A 140 -7.67 15.74 4.03
N TYR A 141 -6.93 14.85 4.67
CA TYR A 141 -6.57 14.98 6.09
C TYR A 141 -5.73 16.23 6.37
N LYS A 142 -4.78 16.56 5.49
CA LYS A 142 -4.01 17.80 5.57
C LYS A 142 -4.94 19.02 5.57
N ASN A 143 -5.91 19.06 4.67
CA ASN A 143 -6.87 20.17 4.58
C ASN A 143 -7.84 20.24 5.78
N MET A 144 -8.04 19.14 6.51
CA MET A 144 -8.79 19.12 7.77
C MET A 144 -7.93 19.48 9.00
N GLY A 145 -6.62 19.66 8.84
CA GLY A 145 -5.69 19.85 9.95
C GLY A 145 -5.39 18.57 10.73
N ASP A 146 -5.82 17.41 10.25
CA ASP A 146 -5.48 16.10 10.85
C ASP A 146 -4.09 15.67 10.36
N ILE A 147 -3.07 16.23 11.01
CA ILE A 147 -1.67 16.04 10.62
C ILE A 147 -1.26 14.57 10.72
N LYS A 148 -1.75 13.83 11.73
CA LYS A 148 -1.40 12.43 11.95
C LYS A 148 -1.84 11.56 10.77
N ASN A 149 -3.10 11.67 10.37
CA ASN A 149 -3.60 10.89 9.23
C ASN A 149 -3.04 11.41 7.91
N ALA A 150 -2.81 12.72 7.77
CA ALA A 150 -2.17 13.29 6.59
C ALA A 150 -0.80 12.66 6.35
N VAL A 151 0.09 12.68 7.34
CA VAL A 151 1.42 12.07 7.24
C VAL A 151 1.34 10.57 6.96
N THR A 152 0.44 9.86 7.65
CA THR A 152 0.26 8.40 7.46
C THR A 152 -0.06 8.05 6.01
N TYR A 153 -1.05 8.73 5.43
CA TYR A 153 -1.50 8.41 4.08
C TYR A 153 -0.61 9.00 2.99
N LEU A 154 -0.02 10.19 3.18
CA LEU A 154 0.97 10.74 2.26
C LEU A 154 2.22 9.86 2.21
N HIS A 155 2.71 9.40 3.36
CA HIS A 155 3.83 8.46 3.42
C HIS A 155 3.49 7.15 2.69
N LYS A 156 2.30 6.60 2.92
CA LYS A 156 1.90 5.37 2.22
C LYS A 156 1.75 5.57 0.70
N GLY A 157 1.29 6.74 0.26
CA GLY A 157 1.29 7.11 -1.14
C GLY A 157 2.71 7.13 -1.72
N LEU A 158 3.63 7.86 -1.08
CA LEU A 158 5.03 7.97 -1.51
C LEU A 158 5.77 6.62 -1.56
N ASP A 159 5.45 5.69 -0.65
CA ASP A 159 5.97 4.31 -0.64
C ASP A 159 5.51 3.48 -1.84
N LEU A 160 4.37 3.81 -2.44
CA LEU A 160 3.72 2.97 -3.45
C LEU A 160 3.69 3.57 -4.87
N LEU A 161 3.82 4.88 -5.01
CA LEU A 161 3.81 5.55 -6.32
C LEU A 161 5.01 5.12 -7.17
N ASP A 162 4.79 4.99 -8.48
CA ASP A 162 5.86 4.79 -9.45
C ASP A 162 6.40 6.14 -9.95
N VAL A 163 7.61 6.14 -10.50
CA VAL A 163 8.22 7.33 -11.12
C VAL A 163 7.37 7.90 -12.27
N GLY A 164 6.55 7.07 -12.93
CA GLY A 164 5.58 7.49 -13.94
C GLY A 164 4.40 8.29 -13.38
N ASP A 165 4.07 8.16 -12.09
CA ASP A 165 2.98 8.90 -11.41
C ASP A 165 3.45 10.29 -10.92
N ILE A 166 4.26 10.98 -11.72
CA ILE A 166 4.96 12.23 -11.31
C ILE A 166 4.02 13.31 -10.77
N PHE A 167 2.79 13.40 -11.28
CA PHE A 167 1.78 14.33 -10.80
C PHE A 167 1.42 14.07 -9.33
N TYR A 168 1.03 12.84 -9.00
CA TYR A 168 0.66 12.45 -7.64
C TYR A 168 1.87 12.41 -6.71
N TRP A 169 3.05 12.04 -7.23
CA TRP A 169 4.30 12.09 -6.47
C TRP A 169 4.62 13.53 -6.05
N THR A 170 4.52 14.48 -6.97
CA THR A 170 4.74 15.91 -6.69
C THR A 170 3.77 16.41 -5.64
N MET A 171 2.47 16.13 -5.80
CA MET A 171 1.45 16.51 -4.81
C MET A 171 1.76 15.95 -3.42
N ALA A 172 2.12 14.67 -3.33
CA ALA A 172 2.40 14.02 -2.05
C ALA A 172 3.67 14.57 -1.39
N LYS A 173 4.73 14.74 -2.18
CA LYS A 173 6.01 15.32 -1.74
C LYS A 173 5.82 16.75 -1.24
N ASP A 174 5.12 17.60 -1.99
CA ASP A 174 4.88 19.01 -1.62
C ASP A 174 4.05 19.10 -0.34
N ALA A 175 2.96 18.33 -0.26
CA ALA A 175 2.14 18.28 0.94
C ALA A 175 2.93 17.80 2.17
N MET A 176 3.79 16.79 2.00
CA MET A 176 4.67 16.32 3.07
C MET A 176 5.70 17.39 3.48
N ALA A 177 6.31 18.06 2.51
CA ALA A 177 7.29 19.13 2.78
C ALA A 177 6.65 20.29 3.55
N GLU A 178 5.43 20.70 3.18
CA GLU A 178 4.66 21.70 3.93
C GLU A 178 4.38 21.26 5.37
N LEU A 179 3.95 20.01 5.57
CA LEU A 179 3.67 19.47 6.91
C LEU A 179 4.92 19.36 7.80
N LEU A 180 6.08 19.15 7.18
CA LEU A 180 7.37 19.04 7.85
C LEU A 180 8.13 20.38 7.94
N GLU A 181 7.54 21.46 7.42
CA GLU A 181 8.17 22.79 7.33
C GLU A 181 9.52 22.76 6.59
N PHE A 182 9.68 21.84 5.64
CA PHE A 182 10.91 21.65 4.87
C PHE A 182 10.86 22.44 3.55
N LYS A 183 11.84 23.32 3.33
CA LYS A 183 12.02 24.03 2.05
C LYS A 183 13.14 23.34 1.27
N GLY A 184 12.76 22.65 0.18
CA GLY A 184 13.75 22.14 -0.78
C GLY A 184 14.38 23.31 -1.53
N GLU A 185 15.71 23.36 -1.54
CA GLU A 185 16.50 24.29 -2.36
C GLU A 185 16.45 23.92 -3.86
#